data_AF-R4LUD1-F1
#
_entry.id   AF-R4LUD1-F1
#
_cell.length_a   1.000
_cell.length_b   1.000
_cell.length_c   1.000
_cell.angle_alpha   90.00
_cell.angle_beta   90.00
_cell.angle_gamma   90.00
#
_symmetry.space_group_name_H-M   'P 1'
#
loop_
_entity.id
_entity.type
_entity.pdbx_description
1 polymer ?
#
loop_
_entity_poly.entity_id
_entity_poly.type
_entity_poly.pdbx_seq_one_letter_code
_entity_poly.pdbx_strand_id
1 'polypeptide(L)'
;MWLHILTSVGWMSQAMALCVLLSVGLANDRVRSAAMSMAVALDGRLVGPMADASAFTGIMLAAATPWGFFLYWWVLAKFSITIVQLYAGIFVLSPALPGGPSARQIAGTALMASAIAFQGWLSVAKPWRRVRPGRPGTAPPWVFVVAVLGALADLALALVVGHPLPLLSIGLLVVVLVRRRTWQSAVLSR
;
A
#
# COMPACT_ATOMS: atom_id res chain seq x y z
N MET A 1 -0.72 11.57 -7.45
CA MET A 1 0.17 11.91 -6.32
C MET A 1 -0.61 11.99 -5.00
N TRP A 2 -1.67 12.80 -4.91
CA TRP A 2 -2.49 12.93 -3.68
C TRP A 2 -3.10 11.61 -3.19
N LEU A 3 -3.72 10.82 -4.09
CA LEU A 3 -4.41 9.59 -3.70
C LEU A 3 -3.45 8.59 -3.06
N HIS A 4 -2.28 8.39 -3.66
CA HIS A 4 -1.23 7.53 -3.11
C HIS A 4 -0.80 7.96 -1.69
N ILE A 5 -0.73 9.27 -1.43
CA ILE A 5 -0.40 9.80 -0.11
C ILE A 5 -1.53 9.47 0.87
N LEU A 6 -2.79 9.76 0.51
CA LEU A 6 -3.92 9.48 1.39
C LEU A 6 -4.08 8.00 1.71
N THR A 7 -3.93 7.11 0.72
CA THR A 7 -4.04 5.66 0.94
C THR A 7 -2.86 5.14 1.75
N SER A 8 -1.65 5.68 1.57
CA SER A 8 -0.48 5.31 2.38
C SER A 8 -0.61 5.74 3.83
N VAL A 9 -1.00 7.00 4.06
CA VAL A 9 -1.23 7.55 5.40
C VAL A 9 -2.43 6.87 6.07
N GLY A 10 -3.47 6.59 5.30
CA GLY A 10 -4.62 5.79 5.72
C GLY A 10 -4.18 4.42 6.22
N TRP A 11 -3.43 3.67 5.41
CA TRP A 11 -2.90 2.36 5.80
C TRP A 11 -2.06 2.43 7.08
N MET A 12 -1.15 3.41 7.19
CA MET A 12 -0.35 3.64 8.40
C MET A 12 -1.22 3.92 9.63
N SER A 13 -2.21 4.81 9.49
CA SER A 13 -3.12 5.16 10.58
C SER A 13 -3.94 3.96 11.05
N GLN A 14 -4.41 3.10 10.13
CA GLN A 14 -5.13 1.89 10.51
C GLN A 14 -4.22 0.85 11.19
N ALA A 15 -2.95 0.73 10.77
CA ALA A 15 -1.98 -0.11 11.48
C ALA A 15 -1.73 0.38 12.91
N MET A 16 -1.69 1.69 13.14
CA MET A 16 -1.62 2.26 14.50
C MET A 16 -2.89 1.98 15.31
N ALA A 17 -4.06 2.09 14.70
CA ALA A 17 -5.33 1.77 15.35
C ALA A 17 -5.40 0.28 15.75
N LEU A 18 -4.93 -0.64 14.90
CA LEU A 18 -4.78 -2.05 15.27
C LEU A 18 -3.83 -2.23 16.45
N CYS A 19 -2.68 -1.54 16.46
CA CYS A 19 -1.73 -1.60 17.57
C CYS A 19 -2.40 -1.20 18.90
N VAL A 20 -3.22 -0.14 18.90
CA VAL A 20 -3.97 0.30 20.08
C VAL A 20 -5.01 -0.75 20.50
N LEU A 21 -5.83 -1.25 19.57
CA LEU A 21 -6.87 -2.25 19.87
C LEU A 21 -6.28 -3.53 20.45
N LEU A 22 -5.17 -4.01 19.86
CA LEU A 22 -4.45 -5.18 20.35
C LEU A 22 -3.87 -4.94 21.75
N SER A 23 -3.29 -3.77 21.99
CA SER A 23 -2.72 -3.41 23.30
C SER A 23 -3.81 -3.34 24.39
N VAL A 24 -4.94 -2.71 24.08
CA VAL A 24 -6.09 -2.64 24.99
C VAL A 24 -6.67 -4.04 25.27
N GLY A 25 -6.84 -4.85 24.23
CA GLY A 25 -7.35 -6.21 24.39
C GLY A 25 -6.39 -7.13 25.16
N LEU A 26 -5.08 -6.89 25.05
CA LEU A 26 -4.08 -7.64 25.81
C LEU A 26 -4.10 -7.27 27.30
N ALA A 27 -4.26 -5.98 27.62
CA ALA A 27 -4.15 -5.44 28.97
C ALA A 27 -5.41 -5.63 29.84
N ASN A 28 -6.58 -5.81 29.23
CA ASN A 28 -7.84 -5.86 29.98
C ASN A 28 -8.82 -6.90 29.42
N ASP A 29 -8.99 -8.00 30.18
CA ASP A 29 -9.88 -9.10 29.82
C ASP A 29 -11.34 -8.71 29.66
N ARG A 30 -11.83 -7.71 30.40
CA ARG A 30 -13.24 -7.27 30.33
C ARG A 30 -13.59 -6.66 28.98
N VAL A 31 -12.62 -6.06 28.28
CA VAL A 31 -12.81 -5.42 26.97
C VAL A 31 -12.16 -6.20 25.81
N ARG A 32 -11.41 -7.27 26.11
CA ARG A 32 -10.67 -8.07 25.14
C ARG A 32 -11.52 -8.51 23.95
N SER A 33 -12.72 -9.05 24.21
CA SER A 33 -13.61 -9.52 23.15
C SER A 33 -14.05 -8.39 22.20
N ALA A 34 -14.42 -7.24 22.76
CA ALA A 34 -14.84 -6.08 21.96
C ALA A 34 -13.67 -5.51 21.15
N ALA A 35 -12.50 -5.34 21.78
CA ALA A 35 -11.29 -4.85 21.13
C ALA A 35 -10.86 -5.75 19.96
N MET A 36 -10.89 -7.08 20.13
CA MET A 36 -10.55 -8.03 19.07
C MET A 36 -11.58 -8.06 17.96
N SER A 37 -12.87 -7.96 18.27
CA SER A 37 -13.93 -7.88 17.26
C SER A 37 -13.75 -6.64 16.37
N MET A 38 -13.42 -5.50 16.98
CA MET A 38 -13.10 -4.27 16.25
C MET A 38 -11.81 -4.40 15.45
N ALA A 39 -10.77 -5.06 15.98
CA ALA A 39 -9.51 -5.26 15.27
C ALA A 39 -9.69 -6.10 14.00
N VAL A 40 -10.41 -7.23 14.09
CA VAL A 40 -10.71 -8.09 12.93
C VAL A 40 -11.53 -7.33 11.89
N ALA A 41 -12.55 -6.58 12.32
CA ALA A 41 -13.35 -5.77 11.41
C ALA A 41 -12.53 -4.67 10.72
N LEU A 42 -11.63 -4.02 11.46
CA LEU A 42 -10.77 -2.95 10.95
C LEU A 42 -9.78 -3.48 9.91
N ASP A 43 -9.17 -4.63 10.20
CA ASP A 43 -8.18 -5.27 9.32
C ASP A 43 -8.78 -5.58 7.94
N GLY A 44 -9.94 -6.26 7.93
CA GLY A 44 -10.63 -6.63 6.69
C GLY A 44 -11.26 -5.45 5.94
N ARG A 45 -11.86 -4.48 6.64
CA ARG A 45 -12.66 -3.42 6.01
C ARG A 45 -11.85 -2.20 5.57
N LEU A 46 -10.75 -1.87 6.25
CA LEU A 46 -10.00 -0.64 5.97
C LEU A 46 -8.50 -0.87 5.82
N VAL A 47 -7.86 -1.70 6.64
CA VAL A 47 -6.40 -1.92 6.52
C VAL A 47 -6.07 -2.54 5.16
N GLY A 48 -6.70 -3.68 4.83
CA GLY A 48 -6.50 -4.36 3.55
C GLY A 48 -6.76 -3.44 2.34
N PRO A 49 -7.95 -2.81 2.23
CA PRO A 49 -8.26 -1.95 1.10
C PRO A 49 -7.34 -0.72 0.95
N MET A 50 -6.90 -0.12 2.06
CA MET A 50 -5.94 0.99 2.02
C MET A 50 -4.54 0.53 1.60
N ALA A 51 -4.12 -0.66 2.04
CA ALA A 51 -2.87 -1.28 1.63
C ALA A 51 -2.86 -1.56 0.12
N ASP A 52 -3.93 -2.15 -0.40
CA ASP A 52 -4.11 -2.45 -1.82
C ASP A 52 -4.10 -1.17 -2.67
N ALA A 53 -4.89 -0.16 -2.28
CA ALA A 53 -4.94 1.11 -3.00
C ALA A 53 -3.59 1.84 -2.96
N SER A 54 -2.87 1.79 -1.83
CA SER A 54 -1.53 2.35 -1.70
C SER A 54 -0.52 1.66 -2.63
N ALA A 55 -0.50 0.32 -2.61
CA ALA A 55 0.40 -0.48 -3.44
C ALA A 55 0.11 -0.26 -4.93
N PHE A 56 -1.16 -0.35 -5.34
CA PHE A 56 -1.58 -0.13 -6.71
C PHE A 56 -1.19 1.27 -7.21
N THR A 57 -1.55 2.32 -6.48
CA THR A 57 -1.22 3.70 -6.87
C THR A 57 0.30 3.95 -6.88
N GLY A 58 1.05 3.34 -5.97
CA GLY A 58 2.52 3.40 -5.94
C GLY A 58 3.17 2.76 -7.17
N ILE A 59 2.69 1.57 -7.55
CA ILE A 59 3.14 0.86 -8.76
C ILE A 59 2.78 1.65 -10.01
N MET A 60 1.57 2.18 -10.10
CA MET A 60 1.14 3.03 -11.21
C MET A 60 2.02 4.27 -11.34
N LEU A 61 2.35 4.95 -10.23
CA LEU A 61 3.27 6.09 -10.25
C LEU A 61 4.67 5.70 -10.73
N ALA A 62 5.23 4.60 -10.25
CA ALA A 62 6.54 4.13 -10.71
C ALA A 62 6.54 3.72 -12.20
N ALA A 63 5.42 3.18 -12.71
CA ALA A 63 5.26 2.80 -14.11
C ALA A 63 5.06 4.00 -15.05
N ALA A 64 4.27 4.97 -14.60
CA ALA A 64 3.75 6.08 -15.41
C ALA A 64 4.57 7.38 -15.33
N THR A 65 5.56 7.45 -14.44
CA THR A 65 6.39 8.66 -14.26
C THR A 65 7.87 8.38 -14.55
N PRO A 66 8.69 9.43 -14.74
CA PRO A 66 10.13 9.28 -14.99
C PRO A 66 10.93 8.68 -13.83
N TRP A 67 10.29 8.43 -12.68
CA TRP A 67 10.93 7.81 -11.54
C TRP A 67 11.34 6.36 -11.85
N GLY A 68 10.49 5.58 -12.53
CA GLY A 68 10.75 4.17 -12.80
C GLY A 68 10.86 3.31 -11.52
N PHE A 69 10.73 1.99 -11.64
CA PHE A 69 10.86 1.08 -10.49
C PHE A 69 12.29 0.96 -9.97
N PHE A 70 13.28 0.99 -10.86
CA PHE A 70 14.67 0.62 -10.56
C PHE A 70 15.69 1.68 -10.96
N LEU A 71 15.28 2.95 -11.11
CA LEU A 71 16.21 4.03 -11.48
C LEU A 71 16.79 4.73 -10.26
N TYR A 72 16.09 4.71 -9.12
CA TYR A 72 16.51 5.37 -7.90
C TYR A 72 16.45 4.39 -6.73
N TRP A 73 17.52 4.32 -5.94
CA TRP A 73 17.59 3.43 -4.77
C TRP A 73 16.48 3.70 -3.75
N TRP A 74 16.13 4.97 -3.51
CA TRP A 74 15.03 5.29 -2.59
C TRP A 74 13.66 4.81 -3.10
N VAL A 75 13.43 4.75 -4.42
CA VAL A 75 12.19 4.18 -4.98
C VAL A 75 12.17 2.67 -4.79
N LEU A 76 13.28 2.00 -5.09
CA LEU A 76 13.42 0.57 -4.90
C LEU A 76 13.25 0.17 -3.43
N ALA A 77 13.87 0.91 -2.50
CA ALA A 77 13.72 0.68 -1.07
C ALA A 77 12.25 0.76 -0.64
N LYS A 78 11.52 1.80 -1.07
CA LYS A 78 10.08 1.92 -0.77
C LYS A 78 9.28 0.77 -1.35
N PHE A 79 9.57 0.37 -2.59
CA PHE A 79 8.89 -0.74 -3.24
C PHE A 79 9.12 -2.05 -2.48
N SER A 80 10.37 -2.36 -2.12
CA SER A 80 10.71 -3.54 -1.32
C SER A 80 10.01 -3.55 0.03
N ILE A 81 9.96 -2.40 0.74
CA ILE A 81 9.25 -2.28 2.01
C ILE A 81 7.75 -2.58 1.82
N THR A 82 7.11 -2.03 0.78
CA THR A 82 5.69 -2.32 0.50
C THR A 82 5.44 -3.81 0.24
N ILE A 83 6.29 -4.48 -0.53
CA ILE A 83 6.14 -5.92 -0.80
C ILE A 83 6.26 -6.73 0.50
N VAL A 84 7.25 -6.44 1.34
CA VAL A 84 7.44 -7.11 2.64
C VAL A 84 6.25 -6.85 3.57
N GLN A 85 5.73 -5.63 3.62
CA GLN A 85 4.58 -5.29 4.45
C GLN A 85 3.29 -5.96 3.97
N LEU A 86 3.03 -6.03 2.67
CA LEU A 86 1.88 -6.75 2.14
C LEU A 86 1.97 -8.23 2.49
N TYR A 87 3.16 -8.84 2.33
CA TYR A 87 3.37 -10.23 2.73
C TYR A 87 3.13 -10.45 4.23
N ALA A 88 3.73 -9.60 5.07
CA ALA A 88 3.57 -9.68 6.51
C ALA A 88 2.12 -9.45 6.97
N GLY A 89 1.42 -8.48 6.37
CA GLY A 89 0.00 -8.23 6.63
C GLY A 89 -0.83 -9.46 6.28
N ILE A 90 -0.82 -9.85 5.01
CA ILE A 90 -1.71 -10.89 4.45
C ILE A 90 -1.44 -12.27 5.03
N PHE A 91 -0.17 -12.68 5.13
CA PHE A 91 0.18 -14.08 5.43
C PHE A 91 0.63 -14.31 6.87
N VAL A 92 0.92 -13.26 7.65
CA VAL A 92 1.44 -13.39 9.01
C VAL A 92 0.51 -12.76 10.03
N LEU A 93 0.15 -11.49 9.86
CA LEU A 93 -0.60 -10.74 10.87
C LEU A 93 -2.11 -11.01 10.78
N SER A 94 -2.72 -10.87 9.59
CA SER A 94 -4.15 -11.07 9.40
C SER A 94 -4.63 -12.47 9.80
N PRO A 95 -3.95 -13.58 9.42
CA PRO A 95 -4.37 -14.92 9.83
C PRO A 95 -4.17 -15.19 11.34
N ALA A 96 -3.29 -14.45 12.01
CA ALA A 96 -3.05 -14.58 13.44
C ALA A 96 -4.06 -13.80 14.29
N LEU A 97 -4.73 -12.77 13.74
CA LEU A 97 -5.70 -11.93 14.46
C LEU A 97 -6.80 -12.73 15.20
N PRO A 98 -7.42 -13.77 14.63
CA PRO A 98 -8.44 -14.55 15.33
C PRO A 98 -7.94 -15.27 16.58
N GLY A 99 -6.62 -15.48 16.71
CA GLY A 99 -5.99 -16.12 17.88
C GLY A 99 -5.96 -15.25 19.14
N GLY A 100 -6.47 -14.01 19.09
CA GLY A 100 -6.44 -13.07 20.20
C GLY A 100 -5.25 -12.10 20.12
N PRO A 101 -5.16 -11.14 21.05
CA PRO A 101 -4.10 -10.14 21.04
C PRO A 101 -2.82 -10.70 21.66
N SER A 102 -1.68 -10.36 21.07
CA SER A 102 -0.35 -10.77 21.53
C SER A 102 0.68 -9.66 21.35
N ALA A 103 1.73 -9.68 22.16
CA ALA A 103 2.85 -8.75 22.04
C ALA A 103 3.49 -8.76 20.63
N ARG A 104 3.49 -9.92 19.96
CA ARG A 104 3.99 -10.05 18.59
C ARG A 104 3.13 -9.28 17.58
N GLN A 105 1.80 -9.33 17.70
CA GLN A 105 0.92 -8.57 16.80
C GLN A 105 1.00 -7.07 17.06
N ILE A 106 1.13 -6.67 18.32
CA ILE A 106 1.34 -5.25 18.70
C ILE A 106 2.65 -4.76 18.08
N ALA A 107 3.74 -5.49 18.27
CA ALA A 107 5.03 -5.16 17.68
C ALA A 107 4.96 -5.16 16.14
N GLY A 108 4.30 -6.14 15.52
CA GLY A 108 4.15 -6.23 14.07
C GLY A 108 3.40 -5.04 13.48
N THR A 109 2.26 -4.66 14.06
CA THR A 109 1.45 -3.51 13.61
C THR A 109 2.16 -2.17 13.84
N ALA A 110 2.88 -2.02 14.95
CA ALA A 110 3.74 -0.87 15.20
C ALA A 110 4.90 -0.78 14.18
N LEU A 111 5.58 -1.89 13.89
CA LEU A 111 6.65 -1.95 12.90
C LEU A 111 6.15 -1.62 11.49
N MET A 112 4.94 -2.08 11.12
CA MET A 112 4.30 -1.69 9.86
C MET A 112 4.10 -0.17 9.78
N ALA A 113 3.51 0.43 10.82
CA ALA A 113 3.29 1.87 10.85
C ALA A 113 4.62 2.65 10.75
N SER A 114 5.63 2.26 11.52
CA SER A 114 6.96 2.88 11.46
C SER A 114 7.63 2.72 10.10
N ALA A 115 7.48 1.57 9.44
CA ALA A 115 8.03 1.35 8.12
C ALA A 115 7.33 2.21 7.05
N ILE A 116 6.01 2.42 7.13
CA ILE A 116 5.31 3.37 6.25
C ILE A 116 5.75 4.81 6.53
N ALA A 117 5.91 5.19 7.79
CA ALA A 117 6.45 6.51 8.16
C ALA A 117 7.85 6.74 7.58
N PHE A 118 8.71 5.71 7.64
CA PHE A 118 10.04 5.73 7.02
C PHE A 118 9.97 5.86 5.49
N GLN A 119 9.01 5.20 4.82
CA GLN A 119 8.77 5.41 3.38
C GLN A 119 8.32 6.85 3.06
N GLY A 120 7.57 7.48 3.95
CA GLY A 120 7.25 8.91 3.90
C GLY A 120 8.51 9.76 3.94
N TRP A 121 9.38 9.52 4.92
CA TRP A 121 10.67 10.21 5.02
C TRP A 121 11.56 9.99 3.79
N LEU A 122 11.68 8.76 3.27
CA LEU A 122 12.41 8.45 2.04
C LEU A 122 11.89 9.26 0.84
N SER A 123 10.60 9.57 0.80
CA SER A 123 9.99 10.35 -0.27
C SER A 123 10.35 11.85 -0.20
N VAL A 124 10.70 12.35 0.99
CA VAL A 124 11.14 13.73 1.23
C VAL A 124 12.65 13.84 1.05
N ALA A 125 13.41 13.04 1.81
CA ALA A 125 14.87 13.09 1.84
C ALA A 125 15.50 12.60 0.52
N LYS A 126 14.82 11.69 -0.20
CA LYS A 126 15.29 11.07 -1.44
C LYS A 126 16.78 10.68 -1.38
N PRO A 127 17.19 9.92 -0.35
CA PRO A 127 18.59 9.56 -0.19
C PRO A 127 19.07 8.70 -1.37
N TRP A 128 20.39 8.71 -1.57
CA TRP A 128 21.14 7.94 -2.57
C TRP A 128 20.98 8.38 -4.04
N ARG A 129 22.02 8.05 -4.82
CA ARG A 129 22.13 8.36 -6.27
C ARG A 129 21.27 7.40 -7.11
N ARG A 130 21.29 7.60 -8.43
CA ARG A 130 20.60 6.73 -9.39
C ARG A 130 21.29 5.36 -9.50
N VAL A 131 20.48 4.33 -9.74
CA VAL A 131 20.93 2.95 -10.03
C VAL A 131 21.36 2.82 -11.48
N ARG A 132 20.61 3.44 -12.41
CA ARG A 132 20.86 3.36 -13.85
C ARG A 132 20.67 4.73 -14.52
N PRO A 133 21.46 5.06 -15.56
CA PRO A 133 21.18 6.20 -16.42
C PRO A 133 19.93 5.94 -17.26
N GLY A 134 19.14 7.00 -17.50
CA GLY A 134 17.88 6.94 -18.25
C GLY A 134 16.71 7.60 -17.52
N ARG A 135 15.80 8.23 -18.28
CA ARG A 135 14.56 8.83 -17.78
C ARG A 135 13.41 8.40 -18.69
N PRO A 136 12.58 7.41 -18.30
CA PRO A 136 11.41 7.07 -19.08
C PRO A 136 10.48 8.28 -19.19
N GLY A 137 9.77 8.37 -20.31
CA GLY A 137 8.75 9.39 -20.52
C GLY A 137 7.61 9.28 -19.50
N THR A 138 6.98 10.41 -19.21
CA THR A 138 5.71 10.43 -18.46
C THR A 138 4.60 9.87 -19.34
N ALA A 139 3.75 9.02 -18.77
CA ALA A 139 2.62 8.43 -19.48
C ALA A 139 1.52 9.47 -19.78
N PRO A 140 0.60 9.18 -20.72
CA PRO A 140 -0.51 10.08 -21.02
C PRO A 140 -1.49 10.27 -19.84
N PRO A 141 -2.27 11.38 -19.80
CA PRO A 141 -3.19 11.70 -18.70
C PRO A 141 -4.19 10.60 -18.35
N TRP A 142 -4.70 9.86 -19.34
CA TRP A 142 -5.70 8.81 -19.11
C TRP A 142 -5.20 7.70 -18.17
N VAL A 143 -3.89 7.45 -18.12
CA VAL A 143 -3.29 6.45 -17.22
C VAL A 143 -3.49 6.85 -15.76
N PHE A 144 -3.36 8.14 -15.48
CA PHE A 144 -3.58 8.68 -14.14
C PHE A 144 -5.06 8.68 -13.76
N VAL A 145 -5.95 8.96 -14.72
CA VAL A 145 -7.41 8.86 -14.52
C VAL A 145 -7.79 7.41 -14.18
N VAL A 146 -7.32 6.45 -14.96
CA VAL A 146 -7.55 5.02 -14.72
C VAL A 146 -6.98 4.58 -13.38
N ALA A 147 -5.78 5.03 -13.00
CA ALA A 147 -5.19 4.72 -11.70
C ALA A 147 -6.00 5.29 -10.52
N VAL A 148 -6.59 6.48 -10.67
CA VAL A 148 -7.45 7.06 -9.63
C VAL A 148 -8.79 6.33 -9.56
N LEU A 149 -9.47 6.17 -10.70
CA LEU A 149 -10.78 5.53 -10.74
C LEU A 149 -10.71 4.06 -10.31
N GLY A 150 -9.69 3.32 -10.75
CA GLY A 150 -9.47 1.94 -10.36
C GLY A 150 -9.27 1.77 -8.85
N ALA A 151 -8.43 2.63 -8.24
CA ALA A 151 -8.20 2.61 -6.80
C ALA A 151 -9.47 2.96 -5.99
N LEU A 152 -10.23 3.96 -6.44
CA LEU A 152 -11.48 4.36 -5.78
C LEU A 152 -12.58 3.30 -5.96
N ALA A 153 -12.65 2.66 -7.12
CA ALA A 153 -13.62 1.60 -7.39
C ALA A 153 -13.36 0.37 -6.51
N ASP A 154 -12.11 -0.10 -6.42
CA ASP A 154 -11.76 -1.22 -5.53
C ASP A 154 -11.99 -0.87 -4.06
N LEU A 155 -11.68 0.37 -3.65
CA LEU A 155 -11.94 0.81 -2.28
C LEU A 155 -13.45 0.84 -1.98
N ALA A 156 -14.26 1.40 -2.88
CA ALA A 156 -15.71 1.44 -2.73
C ALA A 156 -16.30 0.02 -2.71
N LEU A 157 -15.82 -0.86 -3.58
CA LEU A 157 -16.22 -2.26 -3.62
C LEU A 157 -15.84 -2.97 -2.31
N ALA A 158 -14.63 -2.77 -1.82
CA ALA A 158 -14.17 -3.39 -0.57
C ALA A 158 -14.98 -2.92 0.64
N LEU A 159 -15.43 -1.65 0.67
CA LEU A 159 -16.32 -1.15 1.71
C LEU A 159 -17.71 -1.80 1.66
N VAL A 160 -18.23 -2.07 0.46
CA VAL A 160 -19.55 -2.72 0.27
C VAL A 160 -19.48 -4.21 0.61
N VAL A 161 -18.43 -4.91 0.16
CA VAL A 161 -18.33 -6.37 0.35
C VAL A 161 -17.71 -6.73 1.72
N GLY A 162 -17.00 -5.80 2.35
CA GLY A 162 -16.43 -5.96 3.69
C GLY A 162 -15.08 -6.68 3.73
N HIS A 163 -14.48 -6.98 2.58
CA HIS A 163 -13.16 -7.58 2.44
C HIS A 163 -12.46 -7.01 1.20
N PRO A 164 -11.11 -6.98 1.17
CA PRO A 164 -10.36 -6.47 0.02
C PRO A 164 -10.63 -7.32 -1.23
N LEU A 165 -10.94 -6.64 -2.34
CA LEU A 165 -11.14 -7.25 -3.66
C LEU A 165 -10.35 -6.45 -4.71
N PRO A 166 -9.02 -6.67 -4.84
CA PRO A 166 -8.20 -5.94 -5.80
C PRO A 166 -8.39 -6.43 -7.25
N LEU A 167 -9.62 -6.73 -7.67
CA LEU A 167 -9.90 -7.33 -8.98
C LEU A 167 -9.68 -6.32 -10.11
N LEU A 168 -10.14 -5.07 -9.94
CA LEU A 168 -9.99 -4.05 -10.98
C LEU A 168 -8.56 -3.51 -11.01
N SER A 169 -7.97 -3.23 -9.84
CA SER A 169 -6.59 -2.74 -9.74
C SER A 169 -5.58 -3.72 -10.33
N ILE A 170 -5.71 -5.04 -10.10
CA ILE A 170 -4.82 -6.04 -10.71
C ILE A 170 -4.98 -6.05 -12.23
N GLY A 171 -6.22 -6.10 -12.74
CA GLY A 171 -6.48 -6.10 -14.18
C GLY A 171 -5.94 -4.85 -14.87
N LEU A 172 -6.20 -3.68 -14.29
CA LEU A 172 -5.69 -2.40 -14.79
C LEU A 172 -4.16 -2.32 -14.72
N LEU A 173 -3.56 -2.85 -13.66
CA LEU A 173 -2.12 -2.89 -13.49
C LEU A 173 -1.45 -3.74 -14.57
N VAL A 174 -2.01 -4.90 -14.89
CA VAL A 174 -1.54 -5.74 -16.00
C VAL A 174 -1.64 -4.97 -17.33
N VAL A 175 -2.79 -4.37 -17.63
CA VAL A 175 -3.01 -3.62 -18.89
C VAL A 175 -2.00 -2.46 -19.03
N VAL A 176 -1.81 -1.66 -17.98
CA VAL A 176 -0.87 -0.53 -17.96
C VAL A 176 0.57 -1.02 -18.14
N LEU A 177 0.97 -2.07 -17.42
CA LEU A 177 2.34 -2.60 -17.51
C LEU A 177 2.65 -3.20 -18.89
N VAL A 178 1.68 -3.86 -19.53
CA VAL A 178 1.80 -4.39 -20.90
C VAL A 178 1.91 -3.24 -21.92
N ARG A 179 1.03 -2.24 -21.81
CA ARG A 179 1.03 -1.05 -22.70
C ARG A 179 2.18 -0.07 -22.40
N ARG A 180 3.00 -0.37 -21.40
CA ARG A 180 4.11 0.50 -21.01
C ARG A 180 5.18 0.63 -22.09
N ARG A 181 5.50 -0.47 -22.77
CA ARG A 181 6.53 -0.46 -23.82
C ARG A 181 6.11 0.43 -24.99
N THR A 182 4.84 0.36 -25.39
CA THR A 182 4.33 1.07 -26.58
C THR A 182 4.38 2.58 -26.43
N TRP A 183 4.01 3.15 -25.28
CA TRP A 183 4.11 4.60 -25.10
C TRP A 183 5.54 5.08 -24.84
N GLN A 184 6.43 4.22 -24.30
CA GLN A 184 7.81 4.60 -24.04
C GLN A 184 8.57 4.73 -25.36
N SER A 185 8.30 3.84 -26.31
CA SER A 185 8.81 3.95 -27.69
C SER A 185 8.33 5.22 -28.38
N ALA A 186 7.05 5.59 -28.25
CA ALA A 186 6.48 6.78 -28.88
C ALA A 186 7.01 8.12 -28.33
N VAL A 187 7.48 8.14 -27.08
CA VAL A 187 8.10 9.33 -26.47
C VAL A 187 9.56 9.48 -26.89
N LEU A 188 10.29 8.38 -27.09
CA LEU A 188 11.70 8.41 -27.51
C LEU A 188 11.88 8.72 -29.00
N SER A 189 10.83 8.59 -29.80
CA SER A 189 10.82 8.90 -31.24
C SER A 189 10.44 10.35 -31.56
N ARG A 190 10.21 11.21 -30.55
CA ARG A 190 9.93 12.64 -30.67
C ARG A 190 11.12 13.43 -30.15
#